data_AF-A0A9D4M0R8-F1
#
_entry.id   AF-A0A9D4M0R8-F1
#
_cell.length_a   1.000
_cell.length_b   1.000
_cell.length_c   1.000
_cell.angle_alpha   90.00
_cell.angle_beta   90.00
_cell.angle_gamma   90.00
#
_symmetry.space_group_name_H-M   'P 1'
#
loop_
_entity.id
_entity.type
_entity.pdbx_description
1 polymer ?
#
loop_
_entity_poly.entity_id
_entity_poly.type
_entity_poly.pdbx_seq_one_letter_code
_entity_poly.pdbx_strand_id
1 'polypeptide(L)'
;MVYLSSAVNGITLSVVNGMFRISAETTTMLWEIILSPVQVNKWFYFEINWTEMFGLQLFIDGVLIRSEVAGIGTECKSVSLFDR
;
A
#
# COMPACT_ATOMS: atom_id res chain seq x y z
N MET A 1 5.57 -11.89 0.94
CA MET A 1 5.63 -12.10 2.41
C MET A 1 4.88 -10.96 3.10
N VAL A 2 4.03 -11.24 4.09
CA VAL A 2 3.25 -10.21 4.82
C VAL A 2 3.95 -9.90 6.15
N TYR A 3 4.06 -8.62 6.48
CA TYR A 3 4.69 -8.15 7.71
C TYR A 3 3.66 -7.58 8.69
N LEU A 4 2.64 -6.90 8.17
CA LEU A 4 1.54 -6.36 8.97
C LEU A 4 0.24 -6.51 8.17
N SER A 5 -0.83 -6.90 8.84
CA SER A 5 -2.17 -6.89 8.27
C SER A 5 -3.19 -6.60 9.35
N SER A 6 -4.15 -5.72 9.05
CA SER A 6 -5.33 -5.48 9.89
C SER A 6 -6.53 -6.36 9.50
N ALA A 7 -6.28 -7.49 8.82
CA ALA A 7 -7.25 -8.45 8.29
C ALA A 7 -7.96 -8.02 6.99
N VAL A 8 -9.04 -8.73 6.66
CA VAL A 8 -9.80 -8.60 5.40
C VAL A 8 -10.30 -7.16 5.24
N ASN A 9 -10.17 -6.60 4.03
CA ASN A 9 -10.55 -5.22 3.73
C ASN A 9 -9.95 -4.25 4.75
N GLY A 10 -8.65 -4.39 4.96
CA GLY A 10 -7.88 -3.60 5.90
C GLY A 10 -6.58 -3.08 5.29
N ILE A 11 -5.67 -2.67 6.16
CA ILE A 11 -4.35 -2.21 5.80
C ILE A 11 -3.39 -3.40 5.84
N THR A 12 -2.61 -3.56 4.79
CA THR A 12 -1.59 -4.62 4.67
C THR A 12 -0.26 -4.03 4.22
N LEU A 13 0.81 -4.39 4.93
CA LEU A 13 2.19 -4.17 4.53
C LEU A 13 2.81 -5.51 4.14
N SER A 14 3.29 -5.60 2.91
CA SER A 14 3.85 -6.80 2.34
C SER A 14 5.08 -6.50 1.49
N VAL A 15 5.90 -7.52 1.25
CA VAL A 15 6.94 -7.49 0.23
C VAL A 15 6.59 -8.48 -0.87
N VAL A 16 6.53 -7.97 -2.09
CA VAL A 16 6.24 -8.73 -3.33
C VAL A 16 7.35 -8.42 -4.32
N ASN A 17 8.05 -9.46 -4.81
CA ASN A 17 9.18 -9.33 -5.74
C ASN A 17 10.27 -8.34 -5.25
N GLY A 18 10.54 -8.30 -3.94
CA GLY A 18 11.52 -7.39 -3.34
C GLY A 18 11.05 -5.94 -3.18
N MET A 19 9.84 -5.61 -3.62
CA MET A 19 9.24 -4.29 -3.47
C MET A 19 8.33 -4.25 -2.25
N PHE A 20 8.36 -3.13 -1.50
CA PHE A 20 7.40 -2.90 -0.44
C PHE A 20 6.06 -2.49 -1.06
N ARG A 21 5.01 -3.22 -0.69
CA ARG A 21 3.64 -2.97 -1.08
C ARG A 21 2.81 -2.69 0.16
N ILE A 22 2.29 -1.47 0.23
CA ILE A 22 1.32 -1.05 1.23
C ILE A 22 -0.01 -0.92 0.53
N SER A 23 -1.02 -1.60 1.04
CA SER A 23 -2.38 -1.50 0.54
C SER A 23 -3.35 -1.20 1.66
N ALA A 24 -4.31 -0.34 1.38
CA ALA A 24 -5.52 -0.23 2.18
C ALA A 24 -6.69 -0.64 1.29
N GLU A 25 -7.50 -1.57 1.75
CA GLU A 25 -8.62 -2.10 0.98
C GLU A 25 -9.91 -1.91 1.77
N THR A 26 -10.98 -1.50 1.11
CA THR A 26 -12.35 -1.63 1.58
C THR A 26 -13.06 -2.65 0.70
N THR A 27 -14.32 -2.93 0.96
CA THR A 27 -15.11 -3.84 0.11
C THR A 27 -15.14 -3.37 -1.35
N THR A 28 -15.10 -2.06 -1.60
CA THR A 28 -15.31 -1.47 -2.93
C THR A 28 -14.08 -0.81 -3.51
N MET A 29 -13.05 -0.51 -2.72
CA MET A 29 -11.90 0.27 -3.17
C MET A 29 -10.57 -0.29 -2.65
N LEU A 30 -9.52 -0.12 -3.45
CA LEU A 30 -8.14 -0.41 -3.09
C LEU A 30 -7.31 0.86 -3.28
N TRP A 31 -6.55 1.22 -2.27
CA TRP A 31 -5.41 2.13 -2.38
C TRP A 31 -4.12 1.34 -2.28
N GLU A 32 -3.14 1.66 -3.12
CA GLU A 32 -1.89 0.94 -3.17
C GLU A 32 -0.71 1.87 -3.36
N ILE A 33 0.35 1.64 -2.57
CA ILE A 33 1.66 2.25 -2.72
C ILE A 33 2.68 1.12 -2.90
N ILE A 34 3.38 1.15 -4.03
CA ILE A 34 4.55 0.30 -4.27
C ILE A 34 5.80 1.16 -4.17
N LEU A 35 6.77 0.68 -3.41
CA LEU A 35 8.09 1.28 -3.29
C LEU A 35 9.17 0.30 -3.70
N SER A 36 10.18 0.85 -4.38
CA SER A 36 11.46 0.20 -4.58
C SER A 36 12.05 -0.27 -3.24
N PRO A 37 12.91 -1.31 -3.26
CA PRO A 37 13.47 -1.87 -2.03
C PRO A 37 14.12 -0.79 -1.18
N VAL A 38 13.65 -0.68 0.05
CA VAL A 38 14.29 0.17 1.06
C VAL A 38 15.63 -0.49 1.43
N GLN A 39 16.66 0.32 1.68
CA GLN A 39 18.01 -0.19 1.98
C GLN A 39 17.97 -1.28 3.06
N VAL A 40 18.61 -2.41 2.78
CA VAL A 40 18.74 -3.51 3.76
C VAL A 40 19.68 -3.12 4.90
N ASN A 41 19.50 -3.74 6.07
CA ASN A 41 20.29 -3.52 7.28
C ASN A 41 20.22 -2.10 7.86
N LYS A 42 19.15 -1.35 7.57
CA LYS A 42 18.85 -0.07 8.21
C LYS A 42 17.46 -0.15 8.86
N TRP A 43 17.34 0.40 10.07
CA TRP A 43 16.06 0.60 10.73
C TRP A 43 15.36 1.83 10.13
N PHE A 44 14.06 1.69 9.90
CA PHE A 44 13.20 2.76 9.41
C PHE A 44 11.96 2.84 10.29
N TYR A 45 11.50 4.06 10.55
CA TYR A 45 10.19 4.29 11.12
C TYR A 45 9.18 4.46 9.99
N PHE A 46 8.31 3.46 9.81
CA PHE A 46 7.21 3.52 8.85
C PHE A 46 5.93 3.98 9.53
N GLU A 47 5.32 5.02 8.98
CA GLU A 47 3.98 5.47 9.39
C GLU A 47 3.06 5.44 8.17
N ILE A 48 1.93 4.76 8.35
CA ILE A 48 0.91 4.57 7.31
C ILE A 48 -0.36 5.22 7.82
N ASN A 49 -0.81 6.27 7.13
CA ASN A 49 -2.06 6.95 7.42
C ASN A 49 -3.04 6.66 6.29
N TRP A 50 -4.27 6.26 6.62
CA TRP A 50 -5.29 5.99 5.63
C TRP A 50 -6.65 6.48 6.09
N THR A 51 -7.36 7.15 5.18
CA THR A 51 -8.78 7.47 5.29
C THR A 51 -9.40 7.43 3.90
N GLU A 52 -10.70 7.21 3.78
CA GLU A 52 -11.37 7.24 2.47
C GLU A 52 -11.33 8.64 1.80
N MET A 53 -11.30 9.71 2.59
CA MET A 53 -11.31 11.09 2.08
C MET A 53 -9.93 11.57 1.61
N PHE A 54 -8.86 11.22 2.34
CA PHE A 54 -7.50 11.66 2.04
C PHE A 54 -6.64 10.60 1.35
N GLY A 55 -7.16 9.39 1.22
CA GLY A 55 -6.47 8.25 0.64
C GLY A 55 -5.37 7.68 1.53
N LEU A 56 -4.44 6.97 0.90
CA LEU A 56 -3.33 6.28 1.55
C LEU A 56 -2.08 7.16 1.52
N GLN A 57 -1.46 7.36 2.68
CA GLN A 57 -0.24 8.15 2.83
C GLN A 57 0.83 7.32 3.54
N LEU A 58 2.06 7.48 3.07
CA LEU A 58 3.22 6.80 3.63
C LEU A 58 4.29 7.80 4.02
N PHE A 59 4.73 7.67 5.26
CA PHE A 59 5.86 8.41 5.81
C PHE A 59 6.98 7.44 6.18
N ILE A 60 8.22 7.85 5.91
CA ILE A 60 9.42 7.16 6.35
C ILE A 60 10.26 8.16 7.14
N ASP A 61 10.58 7.82 8.39
CA ASP A 61 11.33 8.66 9.32
C ASP A 61 10.70 10.07 9.46
N GLY A 62 9.35 10.13 9.46
CA GLY A 62 8.56 11.35 9.58
C GLY A 62 8.40 12.17 8.29
N VAL A 63 9.00 11.73 7.17
CA VAL A 63 8.92 12.42 5.88
C VAL A 63 7.89 11.75 4.98
N LEU A 64 6.96 12.53 4.41
CA LEU A 64 5.99 12.03 3.43
C LEU A 64 6.73 11.58 2.17
N ILE A 65 6.66 10.28 1.88
CA ILE A 65 7.31 9.68 0.71
C ILE A 65 6.34 9.59 -0.47
N ARG A 66 5.08 9.21 -0.18
CA ARG A 66 4.05 9.04 -1.20
C ARG A 66 2.65 9.19 -0.62
N SER A 67 1.73 9.68 -1.44
CA SER A 67 0.31 9.74 -1.16
C SER A 67 -0.48 9.31 -2.39
N GLU A 68 -1.48 8.46 -2.20
CA GLU A 68 -2.43 8.04 -3.24
C GLU A 68 -3.85 8.37 -2.78
N VAL A 69 -4.47 9.36 -3.42
CA VAL A 69 -5.79 9.86 -3.03
C VAL A 69 -6.90 9.01 -3.67
N ALA A 70 -6.74 8.66 -4.94
CA ALA A 70 -7.76 7.95 -5.70
C ALA A 70 -7.61 6.44 -5.49
N GLY A 71 -8.59 5.84 -4.81
CA GLY A 71 -8.71 4.39 -4.73
C GLY A 71 -9.16 3.82 -6.08
N ILE A 72 -8.72 2.61 -6.40
CA ILE A 72 -9.16 1.85 -7.56
C ILE A 72 -10.34 0.98 -7.12
N GLY A 73 -11.46 1.02 -7.85
CA GLY A 73 -12.61 0.15 -7.59
C GLY A 73 -12.22 -1.33 -7.63
N THR A 74 -12.56 -2.10 -6.60
CA THR A 74 -12.20 -3.52 -6.48
C THR A 74 -12.88 -4.40 -7.52
N GLU A 75 -14.04 -3.98 -8.06
CA GLU A 75 -14.72 -4.64 -9.19
C GLU A 75 -13.85 -4.63 -10.47
N CYS A 76 -13.02 -3.60 -10.65
CA CYS A 76 -12.20 -3.41 -11.85
C CYS A 76 -10.88 -4.22 -11.83
N LYS A 77 -10.52 -4.86 -10.70
CA LYS A 77 -9.33 -5.74 -10.62
C LYS A 77 -9.45 -7.02 -11.45
N SER A 78 -10.65 -7.43 -11.85
CA SER A 78 -10.84 -8.64 -12.67
C SER A 78 -10.43 -8.46 -14.14
N VAL A 79 -10.21 -7.22 -14.60
CA VAL A 79 -10.01 -6.90 -16.02
C VAL A 79 -8.57 -6.52 -16.38
N SER A 80 -7.69 -6.23 -15.41
CA SER A 80 -6.35 -5.68 -15.68
C SER A 80 -5.17 -6.66 -15.54
N LEU A 81 -5.42 -7.98 -15.45
CA LEU A 81 -4.35 -9.00 -15.45
C LEU A 81 -3.99 -9.58 -16.83
N PHE A 82 -4.51 -9.01 -17.92
CA PHE A 82 -4.07 -9.33 -19.28
C PHE A 82 -3.74 -8.04 -20.04
N ASP A 83 -2.56 -7.49 -19.81
CA ASP A 83 -1.80 -6.98 -20.95
C ASP A 83 -0.30 -7.13 -20.69
N ARG A 84 0.37 -7.50 -21.78
CA ARG A 84 1.67 -8.18 -21.89
C ARG A 84 2.89 -7.39 -21.42
#